data_AF-A0A6G4CNW5-F1
#
_entry.id   AF-A0A6G4CNW5-F1
#
_cell.length_a   1.000
_cell.length_b   1.000
_cell.length_c   1.000
_cell.angle_alpha   90.00
_cell.angle_beta   90.00
_cell.angle_gamma   90.00
#
_symmetry.space_group_name_H-M   'P 1'
#
loop_
_entity.id
_entity.type
_entity.pdbx_description
1 polymer ?
#
loop_
_entity_poly.entity_id
_entity_poly.type
_entity_poly.pdbx_seq_one_letter_code
_entity_poly.pdbx_strand_id
1 'polypeptide(L)' 'MKKIIKKASIGVMSLGLLLGMGLFNPVSARPVCGCPDPAIEGWKIDNCNIHYVCRNCGWRWTWDTCK' A
#
# COMPACT_ATOMS: atom_id res chain seq x y z
N MET A 1 47.20 10.50 31.69
CA MET A 1 46.46 11.07 30.55
C MET A 1 45.14 10.33 30.38
N LYS A 2 44.02 11.03 30.46
CA LYS A 2 42.64 10.51 30.59
C LYS A 2 42.06 10.29 29.19
N LYS A 3 41.81 9.04 28.76
CA LYS A 3 41.10 8.77 27.50
C LYS A 3 39.64 8.44 27.81
N ILE A 4 38.84 9.49 27.80
CA ILE A 4 37.39 9.47 27.96
C ILE A 4 36.82 8.89 26.66
N ILE A 5 36.41 7.61 26.69
CA ILE A 5 35.66 6.99 25.60
C ILE A 5 34.30 7.71 25.55
N LYS A 6 34.16 8.63 24.60
CA LYS A 6 32.90 9.35 24.35
C LYS A 6 31.82 8.31 24.01
N LYS A 7 30.87 8.11 24.92
CA LYS A 7 29.58 7.48 24.66
C LYS A 7 28.80 8.36 23.69
N ALA A 8 29.11 8.26 22.40
CA ALA A 8 28.33 8.91 21.36
C ALA A 8 27.25 7.92 20.90
N SER A 9 26.05 8.14 21.44
CA SER A 9 24.83 8.14 20.64
C SER A 9 24.41 6.82 19.96
N ILE A 10 24.07 5.80 20.76
CA ILE A 10 23.25 4.66 20.30
C ILE A 10 21.74 5.00 20.39
N GLY A 11 21.37 6.15 20.99
CA GLY A 11 19.98 6.53 21.22
C GLY A 11 19.22 7.15 20.04
N VAL A 12 19.88 7.43 18.91
CA VAL A 12 19.26 8.18 17.79
C VAL A 12 18.86 7.28 16.61
N MET A 13 19.41 6.07 16.50
CA MET A 13 19.03 5.14 15.41
C MET A 13 17.69 4.43 15.64
N SER A 14 17.20 4.34 16.88
CA SER A 14 15.96 3.62 17.20
C SER A 14 14.68 4.44 16.98
N LEU A 15 14.75 5.77 16.94
CA LEU A 15 13.55 6.61 16.74
C LEU A 15 13.17 6.75 15.25
N GLY A 16 14.15 6.66 14.34
CA GLY A 16 13.90 6.73 12.89
C GLY A 16 13.16 5.49 12.34
N LEU A 17 13.33 4.33 12.99
CA LEU A 17 12.65 3.09 12.60
C LEU A 17 11.18 3.04 13.02
N LEU A 18 10.77 3.80 14.04
CA LEU A 18 9.39 3.80 14.55
C LEU A 18 8.46 4.75 13.77
N LEU A 19 9.01 5.75 13.07
CA LEU A 19 8.23 6.68 12.24
C LEU A 19 8.13 6.24 10.77
N GLY A 20 8.80 5.15 10.38
CA GLY A 20 8.74 4.55 9.05
C GLY A 20 7.49 3.70 8.79
N MET A 21 6.69 3.41 9.82
CA MET A 21 5.34 2.82 9.67
C MET A 21 4.30 3.91 9.42
N GLY A 22 4.66 4.88 8.58
CA GLY A 22 3.71 5.73 7.89
C GLY A 22 2.94 4.88 6.89
N LEU A 23 1.91 4.22 7.40
CA LEU A 23 0.66 3.96 6.70
C LEU A 23 0.88 3.35 5.30
N PHE A 24 1.05 2.03 5.27
CA PHE A 24 0.44 1.23 4.23
C PHE A 24 -1.07 1.50 4.26
N ASN A 25 -1.49 2.67 3.80
CA ASN A 25 -2.73 2.71 3.06
C ASN A 25 -2.47 1.69 1.96
N PRO A 26 -3.25 0.60 1.84
CA PRO A 26 -3.35 -0.02 0.55
C PRO A 26 -3.85 1.12 -0.34
N VAL A 27 -2.92 1.80 -1.03
CA VAL A 27 -3.21 2.51 -2.26
C VAL A 27 -3.87 1.43 -3.06
N SER A 28 -5.19 1.42 -3.01
CA SER A 28 -6.08 0.41 -3.54
C SER A 28 -5.49 0.04 -4.89
N ALA A 29 -4.82 -1.11 -4.96
CA ALA A 29 -4.11 -1.51 -6.14
C ALA A 29 -5.21 -1.79 -7.15
N ARG A 30 -5.59 -0.75 -7.90
CA ARG A 30 -6.59 -0.88 -8.95
C ARG A 30 -6.06 -1.98 -9.85
N PRO A 31 -6.87 -3.01 -10.11
CA PRO A 31 -6.41 -4.09 -10.95
C PRO A 31 -6.07 -3.57 -12.35
N VAL A 32 -5.29 -4.33 -13.09
CA VAL A 32 -4.88 -3.99 -14.45
C VAL A 32 -5.68 -4.84 -15.45
N CYS A 33 -6.48 -4.23 -16.35
CA CYS A 33 -6.93 -4.92 -17.59
C CYS A 33 -5.79 -4.86 -18.61
N GLY A 34 -5.46 -6.00 -19.21
CA GLY A 34 -4.43 -6.11 -20.25
C GLY A 34 -4.87 -5.69 -21.65
N CYS A 35 -5.95 -4.90 -21.79
CA CYS A 35 -6.39 -4.43 -23.10
C CYS A 35 -5.63 -3.18 -23.55
N PRO A 36 -5.57 -2.89 -24.86
CA PRO A 36 -4.82 -1.75 -25.40
C PRO A 36 -5.26 -0.39 -24.84
N ASP A 37 -6.55 -0.24 -24.51
CA ASP A 37 -7.13 0.98 -23.93
C ASP A 37 -7.99 0.60 -22.71
N PRO A 38 -7.41 0.51 -21.50
CA PRO A 38 -8.12 0.09 -20.31
C PRO A 38 -8.91 1.24 -19.66
N ALA A 39 -10.23 1.17 -19.74
CA ALA A 39 -11.16 2.06 -19.02
C ALA A 39 -11.78 1.35 -17.80
N ILE A 40 -11.06 1.36 -16.67
CA ILE A 40 -11.43 0.62 -15.45
C ILE A 40 -12.33 1.47 -14.54
N GLU A 41 -13.50 0.94 -14.25
CA GLU A 41 -14.44 1.42 -13.25
C GLU A 41 -14.50 0.43 -12.09
N GLY A 42 -14.79 0.90 -10.88
CA GLY A 42 -15.01 0.01 -9.76
C GLY A 42 -15.87 0.63 -8.67
N TRP A 43 -16.63 -0.21 -7.99
CA TRP A 43 -17.55 0.18 -6.93
C TRP A 43 -17.58 -0.88 -5.82
N LYS A 44 -17.86 -0.43 -4.59
CA LYS A 44 -18.12 -1.32 -3.46
C LYS A 44 -19.48 -1.98 -3.64
N ILE A 45 -19.53 -3.29 -3.45
CA ILE A 45 -20.80 -4.05 -3.41
C ILE A 45 -21.22 -4.30 -1.97
N ASP A 46 -20.25 -4.51 -1.08
CA ASP A 46 -20.47 -4.62 0.36
C ASP A 46 -19.24 -4.11 1.13
N ASN A 47 -19.22 -4.30 2.45
CA ASN A 47 -18.11 -3.84 3.29
C ASN A 47 -16.78 -4.52 2.97
N CYS A 48 -16.81 -5.69 2.35
CA CYS A 48 -15.65 -6.53 2.07
C CYS A 48 -15.36 -6.69 0.58
N ASN A 49 -16.31 -6.44 -0.32
CA ASN A 49 -16.11 -6.67 -1.75
C ASN A 49 -16.14 -5.40 -2.58
N ILE A 50 -15.11 -5.23 -3.41
CA ILE A 50 -15.03 -4.20 -4.45
C ILE A 50 -15.07 -4.88 -5.81
N HIS A 51 -16.03 -4.51 -6.65
CA HIS A 51 -16.10 -5.00 -8.02
C HIS A 51 -15.43 -4.00 -8.97
N TYR A 52 -14.67 -4.53 -9.91
CA TYR A 52 -14.00 -3.80 -10.97
C TYR A 52 -14.46 -4.33 -12.33
N VAL A 53 -14.67 -3.42 -13.28
CA VAL A 53 -14.97 -3.72 -14.67
C VAL A 53 -14.16 -2.82 -15.57
N CYS A 54 -13.66 -3.35 -16.68
CA CYS A 54 -13.13 -2.53 -17.75
C CYS A 54 -14.17 -2.39 -18.86
N ARG A 55 -14.57 -1.15 -19.16
CA ARG A 55 -15.63 -0.84 -20.13
C ARG A 55 -15.27 -1.20 -21.56
N ASN A 56 -13.98 -1.14 -21.89
CA ASN A 56 -13.51 -1.33 -23.26
C ASN A 56 -13.28 -2.81 -23.60
N CYS A 57 -12.81 -3.61 -22.63
CA CYS A 57 -12.48 -5.03 -22.83
C CYS A 57 -13.50 -6.01 -22.23
N GLY A 58 -14.45 -5.52 -21.41
CA GLY A 58 -15.42 -6.35 -20.69
C GLY A 58 -14.82 -7.18 -19.55
N TRP A 59 -13.53 -7.02 -19.25
CA TRP A 59 -12.84 -7.68 -18.14
C TRP A 59 -13.49 -7.31 -16.80
N ARG A 60 -13.57 -8.26 -15.89
CA ARG A 60 -14.21 -8.11 -14.57
C ARG A 60 -13.37 -8.79 -13.50
N TRP A 61 -13.35 -8.19 -12.32
CA TRP A 61 -12.70 -8.77 -11.14
C TRP A 61 -13.37 -8.29 -9.87
N THR A 62 -13.38 -9.13 -8.86
CA THR A 62 -13.88 -8.79 -7.52
C THR A 62 -12.72 -8.94 -6.55
N TRP A 63 -12.44 -7.87 -5.82
CA TRP A 63 -11.46 -7.86 -4.75
C TRP A 63 -12.15 -8.00 -3.40
N ASP A 64 -11.81 -9.05 -2.69
CA ASP A 64 -12.16 -9.26 -1.28
C ASP A 64 -11.11 -8.58 -0.40
N THR A 65 -11.52 -7.50 0.28
CA THR A 65 -10.68 -6.68 1.15
C THR A 65 -10.70 -7.14 2.60
N CYS A 66 -11.48 -8.18 2.94
CA CYS A 66 -11.59 -8.71 4.31
C CYS A 66 -10.81 -10.02 4.52
N LYS A 67 -10.04 -10.46 3.52
CA LYS A 67 -9.15 -11.64 3.61
C LYS A 67 -7.83 -11.35 4.30
#